data_AF-A0A7J7QNG2-F1
#
_entry.id   AF-A0A7J7QNG2-F1
#
_cell.length_a   1.000
_cell.length_b   1.000
_cell.length_c   1.000
_cell.angle_alpha   90.00
_cell.angle_beta   90.00
_cell.angle_gamma   90.00
#
_symmetry.space_group_name_H-M   'P 1'
#
loop_
_entity.id
_entity.type
_entity.pdbx_description
1 polymer ?
#
loop_
_entity_poly.entity_id
_entity_poly.type
_entity_poly.pdbx_seq_one_letter_code
_entity_poly.pdbx_strand_id
1 'polypeptide(L)'
;MSSSTPQLHAAAASVVGRTGYQGFGSFHSEDVEVLVRQDSATYKVPALPFPDPLWAPTGADSAPAFASTGTSSSPASSGSSSNGSRSHASSCFGDAVKGQFLIDFRSWTFINHGAFGGVAGPAYRCAELWRRHCEQQPLRFIDRELFPQLVRVIRELAAFVNCRPEDLVLLPNATAGLNAVISSCKLQPGDTVYSLNIGYGSVKKMLQAACDDAGASHVVGEVAFPISGPEQLLEAVAGSLPPTAKLAVFDAVTSNTALVLPIKQLVQLCKGRGVPVLIDGAHALGMLPLDLKQLQPDFFVSNCHKWLCGARGSAMLYVAPAWQQQVQPPVLSHGAGAGFLSRYIWDGCRDYAPLLAISTAVQWWRALGMKQQQQQQEQKYDARGSAATAAYAQASMGCMLPGQTAAADSSSNVAACCDPCQPAHPGDGGTAARCYMYSLLRNAADLLAQRWGSSCLGPPSMTAAMVLVGLPAGGVLPQPGQATSADAKYVQDLLHSVHSIEVPIKTIQGSLYVRISAHVYNTLQEYRKLADAVQQVQQQQQ
;
A
#
# COMPACT_ATOMS: atom_id res chain seq x y z
N MET A 1 -9.73 56.47 -10.66
CA MET A 1 -10.83 55.55 -11.03
C MET A 1 -10.45 54.16 -10.55
N SER A 2 -11.28 53.62 -9.64
CA SER A 2 -11.29 52.31 -8.96
C SER A 2 -10.00 51.51 -8.77
N SER A 3 -9.40 51.62 -7.58
CA SER A 3 -8.67 50.53 -6.93
C SER A 3 -9.66 49.55 -6.29
N SER A 4 -9.77 48.33 -6.81
CA SER A 4 -10.55 47.25 -6.19
C SER A 4 -9.64 46.35 -5.36
N THR A 5 -9.65 46.56 -4.04
CA THR A 5 -9.09 45.64 -3.03
C THR A 5 -9.93 44.36 -2.99
N PRO A 6 -9.36 43.14 -2.99
CA PRO A 6 -10.14 41.94 -2.69
C PRO A 6 -10.32 41.82 -1.17
N GLN A 7 -11.53 42.08 -0.69
CA GLN A 7 -12.00 41.60 0.61
C GLN A 7 -12.29 40.10 0.49
N LEU A 8 -11.54 39.22 1.16
CA LEU A 8 -11.94 37.82 1.32
C LEU A 8 -11.63 37.30 2.74
N HIS A 9 -12.74 37.08 3.46
CA HIS A 9 -13.03 36.10 4.52
C HIS A 9 -12.10 35.94 5.72
N ALA A 10 -12.45 36.64 6.81
CA ALA A 10 -12.33 36.14 8.17
C ALA A 10 -13.74 35.95 8.74
N ALA A 11 -14.28 34.73 8.69
CA ALA A 11 -15.46 34.37 9.46
C ALA A 11 -15.00 33.49 10.63
N ALA A 12 -14.56 34.14 11.70
CA ALA A 12 -14.23 33.47 12.96
C ALA A 12 -15.52 32.97 13.63
N ALA A 13 -15.52 31.69 14.03
CA ALA A 13 -16.57 31.12 14.85
C ALA A 13 -16.59 31.83 16.22
N SER A 14 -17.69 32.51 16.54
CA SER A 14 -17.89 33.17 17.83
C SER A 14 -18.16 32.13 18.92
N VAL A 15 -17.11 31.73 19.65
CA VAL A 15 -17.27 31.07 20.96
C VAL A 15 -17.01 32.10 22.04
N VAL A 16 -18.07 32.42 22.79
CA VAL A 16 -18.08 33.39 23.89
C VAL A 16 -17.08 32.98 24.97
N GLY A 17 -16.17 33.89 25.36
CA GLY A 17 -15.52 33.86 26.67
C GLY A 17 -14.00 33.64 26.76
N ARG A 18 -13.21 33.74 25.67
CA ARG A 18 -11.72 33.69 25.78
C ARG A 18 -11.08 35.02 25.37
N THR A 19 -10.52 35.78 26.31
CA THR A 19 -9.88 37.09 26.09
C THR A 19 -8.41 37.01 25.59
N GLY A 20 -8.06 35.97 24.83
CA GLY A 20 -6.71 35.78 24.24
C GLY A 20 -6.72 35.84 22.71
N TYR A 21 -5.55 35.70 22.06
CA TYR A 21 -5.38 35.64 20.60
C TYR A 21 -6.38 34.64 19.97
N GLN A 22 -7.42 35.13 19.29
CA GLN A 22 -8.58 34.34 18.82
C GLN A 22 -8.51 33.92 17.33
N GLY A 23 -7.32 33.89 16.73
CA GLY A 23 -7.16 33.49 15.33
C GLY A 23 -6.42 32.17 15.19
N PHE A 24 -6.69 31.44 14.10
CA PHE A 24 -5.68 30.61 13.44
C PHE A 24 -4.57 31.58 13.00
N GLY A 25 -3.69 31.94 13.92
CA GLY A 25 -2.89 33.15 13.78
C GLY A 25 -1.42 32.86 13.53
N SER A 26 -0.89 33.63 12.60
CA SER A 26 0.39 33.50 11.87
C SER A 26 0.39 32.65 10.59
N PHE A 27 -0.72 32.05 10.17
CA PHE A 27 -0.84 31.43 8.84
C PHE A 27 -1.90 32.14 7.98
N HIS A 28 -1.50 32.96 7.00
CA HIS A 28 -2.36 33.60 6.00
C HIS A 28 -2.91 32.59 4.96
N SER A 29 -3.13 31.34 5.36
CA SER A 29 -3.63 30.27 4.50
C SER A 29 -5.17 30.24 4.48
N GLU A 30 -5.70 29.72 3.38
CA GLU A 30 -7.11 29.43 3.24
C GLU A 30 -7.58 28.40 4.28
N ASP A 31 -8.82 28.53 4.76
CA ASP A 31 -9.43 27.60 5.70
C ASP A 31 -9.57 26.20 5.06
N VAL A 32 -8.84 25.23 5.58
CA VAL A 32 -8.81 23.85 5.05
C VAL A 32 -10.15 23.14 5.15
N GLU A 33 -10.99 23.48 6.13
CA GLU A 33 -12.33 22.93 6.28
C GLU A 33 -13.27 23.46 5.20
N VAL A 34 -13.08 24.72 4.80
CA VAL A 34 -13.83 25.31 3.68
C VAL A 34 -13.34 24.73 2.36
N LEU A 35 -12.02 24.69 2.14
CA LEU A 35 -11.43 24.19 0.90
C LEU A 35 -11.78 22.73 0.63
N VAL A 36 -11.72 21.87 1.65
CA VAL A 36 -12.00 20.44 1.46
C VAL A 36 -13.44 20.19 1.03
N ARG A 37 -14.38 21.01 1.53
CA ARG A 37 -15.83 20.92 1.27
C ARG A 37 -16.26 21.62 -0.02
N GLN A 38 -15.35 22.31 -0.71
CA GLN A 38 -15.68 22.94 -1.98
C GLN A 38 -16.18 21.90 -2.99
N ASP A 39 -17.27 22.27 -3.68
CA ASP A 39 -17.87 21.44 -4.71
C ASP A 39 -16.87 21.13 -5.82
N SER A 40 -16.79 19.88 -6.25
CA SER A 40 -15.80 19.41 -7.22
C SER A 40 -15.89 20.10 -8.58
N ALA A 41 -17.05 20.61 -8.99
CA ALA A 41 -17.19 21.35 -10.25
C ALA A 41 -16.64 22.79 -10.16
N THR A 42 -16.50 23.34 -8.95
CA THR A 42 -16.03 24.71 -8.71
C THR A 42 -14.66 24.78 -8.05
N TYR A 43 -14.20 23.69 -7.44
CA TYR A 43 -12.89 23.57 -6.81
C TYR A 43 -11.78 23.81 -7.83
N LYS A 44 -10.99 24.87 -7.61
CA LYS A 44 -9.82 25.18 -8.43
C LYS A 44 -8.61 24.42 -7.87
N VAL A 45 -8.17 23.41 -8.60
CA VAL A 45 -6.97 22.64 -8.24
C VAL A 45 -5.75 23.58 -8.22
N PRO A 46 -5.02 23.68 -7.11
CA PRO A 46 -3.85 24.54 -7.05
C PRO A 46 -2.76 24.00 -7.99
N ALA A 47 -2.21 24.89 -8.81
CA ALA A 47 -1.18 24.55 -9.78
C ALA A 47 0.10 24.10 -9.07
N LEU A 48 0.86 23.20 -9.72
CA LEU A 48 2.22 22.90 -9.27
C LEU A 48 3.12 24.10 -9.62
N PRO A 49 4.04 24.51 -8.73
CA PRO A 49 4.98 25.59 -9.01
C PRO A 49 6.14 25.16 -9.93
N PHE A 50 6.12 23.90 -10.39
CA PHE A 50 7.11 23.28 -11.25
C PHE A 50 6.42 22.31 -12.24
N PRO A 51 7.10 21.91 -13.33
CA PRO A 51 6.57 20.91 -14.26
C PRO A 51 6.25 19.58 -13.58
N ASP A 52 5.15 18.95 -13.98
CA ASP A 52 4.70 17.68 -13.40
C ASP A 52 5.75 16.56 -13.62
N PRO A 53 6.33 15.98 -12.55
CA PRO A 53 7.38 14.96 -12.66
C PRO A 53 6.88 13.59 -13.13
N LEU A 54 5.56 13.40 -13.28
CA LEU A 54 4.95 12.17 -13.79
C LEU A 54 5.41 11.83 -15.22
N TRP A 55 5.63 12.85 -16.05
CA TRP A 55 5.97 12.70 -17.48
C TRP A 55 7.38 13.14 -17.84
N ALA A 56 8.20 13.50 -16.84
CA ALA A 56 9.58 13.88 -17.07
C ALA A 56 10.35 12.70 -17.72
N PRO A 57 11.07 12.92 -18.84
CA PRO A 57 11.82 11.86 -19.51
C PRO A 57 12.81 11.24 -18.51
N THR A 58 12.85 9.91 -18.47
CA THR A 58 13.65 9.09 -17.54
C THR A 58 15.18 9.24 -17.71
N GLY A 59 15.65 10.28 -18.40
CA GLY A 59 17.07 10.59 -18.62
C GLY A 59 17.49 12.01 -18.20
N ALA A 60 16.61 12.81 -17.58
CA ALA A 60 16.92 14.20 -17.23
C ALA A 60 17.44 14.42 -15.80
N ASP A 61 17.57 13.36 -14.99
CA ASP A 61 18.26 13.46 -13.70
C ASP A 61 19.54 12.63 -13.75
N SER A 62 20.64 13.32 -14.04
CA SER A 62 21.92 12.96 -13.46
C SER A 62 21.72 12.85 -11.94
N ALA A 63 21.94 11.66 -11.38
CA ALA A 63 22.20 11.52 -9.95
C ALA A 63 23.18 12.63 -9.50
N PRO A 64 23.10 13.13 -8.24
CA PRO A 64 24.13 14.04 -7.76
C PRO A 64 25.48 13.36 -7.97
N ALA A 65 26.32 13.94 -8.82
CA ALA A 65 27.64 13.42 -9.11
C ALA A 65 28.48 13.53 -7.84
N PHE A 66 28.50 12.48 -7.03
CA PHE A 66 29.64 12.25 -6.15
C PHE A 66 30.81 11.92 -7.05
N ALA A 67 31.80 12.81 -7.05
CA ALA A 67 32.98 12.75 -7.88
C ALA A 67 33.65 11.36 -7.81
N SER A 68 33.69 10.68 -8.95
CA SER A 68 34.71 9.66 -9.23
C SER A 68 35.36 9.99 -10.57
N THR A 69 36.52 10.63 -10.48
CA THR A 69 37.47 10.75 -11.57
C THR A 69 37.99 9.35 -11.92
N GLY A 70 37.70 8.87 -13.13
CA GLY A 70 38.20 7.59 -13.61
C GLY A 70 37.90 7.39 -15.09
N THR A 71 38.83 7.84 -15.94
CA THR A 71 38.85 7.68 -17.39
C THR A 71 38.90 6.21 -17.83
N SER A 72 38.10 5.80 -18.82
CA SER A 72 38.60 5.02 -19.97
C SER A 72 37.55 4.79 -21.09
N SER A 73 37.99 5.18 -22.29
CA SER A 73 37.64 4.84 -23.67
C SER A 73 36.60 3.76 -24.02
N SER A 74 35.68 4.15 -24.93
CA SER A 74 34.89 3.25 -25.81
C SER A 74 35.71 2.73 -27.00
N PRO A 75 35.25 1.64 -27.64
CA PRO A 75 35.24 1.60 -29.09
C PRO A 75 33.86 1.24 -29.68
N ALA A 76 33.67 1.69 -30.92
CA ALA A 76 32.45 1.60 -31.68
C ALA A 76 32.18 0.22 -32.33
N SER A 77 30.89 0.02 -32.57
CA SER A 77 30.12 -1.02 -33.26
C SER A 77 30.72 -1.78 -34.45
N SER A 78 30.29 -3.04 -34.60
CA SER A 78 29.85 -3.61 -35.89
C SER A 78 28.76 -4.68 -35.67
N GLY A 79 27.67 -4.60 -36.43
CA GLY A 79 26.42 -5.34 -36.19
C GLY A 79 26.37 -6.79 -36.69
N SER A 80 25.29 -7.45 -36.27
CA SER A 80 24.75 -8.66 -36.90
C SER A 80 23.26 -8.76 -36.55
N SER A 81 22.42 -8.54 -37.55
CA SER A 81 20.97 -8.65 -37.48
C SER A 81 20.59 -10.13 -37.54
N SER A 82 20.37 -10.75 -36.37
CA SER A 82 19.76 -12.08 -36.30
C SER A 82 18.24 -11.96 -36.17
N ASN A 83 17.56 -12.67 -37.06
CA ASN A 83 16.11 -12.74 -37.17
C ASN A 83 15.53 -13.40 -35.90
N GLY A 84 15.18 -12.59 -34.91
CA GLY A 84 14.56 -13.03 -33.67
C GLY A 84 13.07 -13.30 -33.87
N SER A 85 12.69 -14.56 -33.68
CA SER A 85 11.33 -15.00 -33.38
C SER A 85 10.60 -13.97 -32.50
N ARG A 86 9.55 -13.33 -33.04
CA ARG A 86 8.62 -12.48 -32.26
C ARG A 86 7.80 -13.38 -31.34
N SER A 87 8.29 -13.63 -30.12
CA SER A 87 7.57 -14.40 -29.10
C SER A 87 7.21 -13.53 -27.89
N HIS A 88 5.91 -13.24 -27.78
CA HIS A 88 5.16 -12.63 -26.68
C HIS A 88 5.47 -11.16 -26.36
N ALA A 89 4.54 -10.28 -26.78
CA ALA A 89 4.52 -8.86 -26.48
C ALA A 89 4.67 -8.60 -24.96
N SER A 90 5.72 -7.87 -24.57
CA SER A 90 6.09 -7.63 -23.17
C SER A 90 5.04 -6.75 -22.46
N SER A 91 4.53 -7.23 -21.33
CA SER A 91 3.79 -6.43 -20.33
C SER A 91 4.50 -5.09 -20.03
N CYS A 92 3.77 -4.03 -19.68
CA CYS A 92 4.40 -2.79 -19.20
C CYS A 92 4.99 -2.92 -17.79
N PHE A 93 4.85 -4.10 -17.18
CA PHE A 93 5.42 -4.50 -15.89
C PHE A 93 6.68 -5.36 -16.07
N GLY A 94 7.27 -5.81 -14.96
CA GLY A 94 8.55 -6.51 -14.93
C GLY A 94 9.70 -5.55 -15.21
N ASP A 95 10.64 -5.98 -16.06
CA ASP A 95 11.83 -5.19 -16.38
C ASP A 95 11.50 -3.81 -16.98
N ALA A 96 10.37 -3.68 -17.69
CA ALA A 96 9.92 -2.44 -18.31
C ALA A 96 9.66 -1.31 -17.31
N VAL A 97 9.36 -1.62 -16.04
CA VAL A 97 9.09 -0.61 -15.00
C VAL A 97 10.21 -0.49 -13.97
N LYS A 98 11.23 -1.37 -13.99
CA LYS A 98 12.38 -1.30 -13.06
C LYS A 98 13.06 0.07 -13.09
N GLY A 99 13.24 0.67 -14.27
CA GLY A 99 13.82 2.00 -14.43
C GLY A 99 13.01 3.16 -13.84
N GLN A 100 11.80 2.88 -13.34
CA GLN A 100 10.96 3.86 -12.63
C GLN A 100 11.09 3.73 -11.11
N PHE A 101 12.04 2.96 -10.60
CA PHE A 101 12.38 2.86 -9.18
C PHE A 101 13.85 3.18 -8.97
N LEU A 102 14.21 3.62 -7.77
CA LEU A 102 15.59 3.90 -7.37
C LEU A 102 16.29 2.68 -6.72
N ILE A 103 15.70 1.49 -6.84
CA ILE A 103 16.25 0.25 -6.25
C ILE A 103 17.42 -0.23 -7.11
N ASP A 104 18.51 -0.65 -6.48
CA ASP A 104 19.63 -1.30 -7.16
C ASP A 104 19.30 -2.75 -7.55
N PHE A 105 18.52 -2.90 -8.63
CA PHE A 105 18.17 -4.20 -9.19
C PHE A 105 19.34 -4.90 -9.89
N ARG A 106 20.49 -4.23 -10.08
CA ARG A 106 21.66 -4.83 -10.71
C ARG A 106 22.40 -5.71 -9.73
N SER A 107 22.58 -5.21 -8.51
CA SER A 107 23.27 -5.94 -7.45
C SER A 107 22.32 -6.82 -6.62
N TRP A 108 21.04 -6.43 -6.49
CA TRP A 108 20.11 -7.05 -5.54
C TRP A 108 18.89 -7.69 -6.18
N THR A 109 18.55 -8.88 -5.69
CA THR A 109 17.24 -9.51 -5.90
C THR A 109 16.28 -8.99 -4.83
N PHE A 110 15.44 -8.02 -5.20
CA PHE A 110 14.57 -7.34 -4.24
C PHE A 110 13.13 -7.89 -4.25
N ILE A 111 12.78 -8.70 -3.25
CA ILE A 111 11.48 -9.39 -3.13
C ILE A 111 10.81 -9.17 -1.77
N ASN A 112 11.14 -8.06 -1.11
CA ASN A 112 10.61 -7.64 0.20
C ASN A 112 9.94 -6.24 0.16
N HIS A 113 9.17 -5.95 -0.89
CA HIS A 113 8.48 -4.66 -1.00
C HIS A 113 7.60 -4.35 0.22
N GLY A 114 6.99 -5.38 0.82
CA GLY A 114 6.11 -5.22 1.97
C GLY A 114 6.77 -4.60 3.21
N ALA A 115 8.09 -4.71 3.40
CA ALA A 115 8.74 -4.15 4.59
C ALA A 115 8.62 -2.63 4.64
N PHE A 116 9.33 -1.96 3.74
CA PHE A 116 9.46 -0.50 3.72
C PHE A 116 9.00 0.14 2.41
N GLY A 117 8.64 -0.65 1.39
CA GLY A 117 8.33 -0.13 0.06
C GLY A 117 9.55 0.34 -0.73
N GLY A 118 9.29 0.52 -2.03
CA GLY A 118 10.16 1.24 -2.97
C GLY A 118 9.41 2.44 -3.51
N VAL A 119 10.02 3.63 -3.43
CA VAL A 119 9.40 4.85 -3.97
C VAL A 119 9.43 4.83 -5.50
N ALA A 120 8.32 5.24 -6.12
CA ALA A 120 8.28 5.47 -7.55
C ALA A 120 9.11 6.72 -7.89
N GLY A 121 9.93 6.64 -8.94
CA GLY A 121 10.80 7.72 -9.40
C GLY A 121 10.09 9.07 -9.57
N PRO A 122 8.90 9.12 -10.21
CA PRO A 122 8.10 10.34 -10.27
C PRO A 122 7.74 10.93 -8.90
N ALA A 123 7.32 10.09 -7.94
CA ALA A 123 6.97 10.54 -6.59
C ALA A 123 8.21 11.02 -5.81
N TYR A 124 9.36 10.36 -5.99
CA TYR A 124 10.63 10.80 -5.41
C TYR A 124 11.03 12.20 -5.93
N ARG A 125 11.03 12.38 -7.26
CA ARG A 125 11.33 13.68 -7.89
C ARG A 125 10.36 14.77 -7.48
N CYS A 126 9.07 14.44 -7.37
CA CYS A 126 8.06 15.38 -6.86
C CYS A 126 8.42 15.88 -5.46
N ALA A 127 8.81 14.97 -4.56
CA ALA A 127 9.26 15.36 -3.23
C ALA A 127 10.53 16.22 -3.26
N GLU A 128 11.49 15.93 -4.14
CA GLU A 128 12.68 16.78 -4.30
C GLU A 128 12.35 18.19 -4.81
N LEU A 129 11.44 18.30 -5.78
CA LEU A 129 10.98 19.58 -6.32
C LEU A 129 10.24 20.39 -5.25
N TRP A 130 9.39 19.76 -4.44
CA TRP A 130 8.74 20.42 -3.31
C TRP A 130 9.72 20.90 -2.25
N ARG A 131 10.76 20.12 -1.93
CA ARG A 131 11.83 20.56 -1.00
C ARG A 131 12.55 21.79 -1.56
N ARG A 132 13.00 21.73 -2.82
CA ARG A 132 13.69 22.87 -3.46
C ARG A 132 12.80 24.11 -3.50
N HIS A 133 11.52 23.94 -3.83
CA HIS A 133 10.54 25.04 -3.87
C HIS A 133 10.32 25.67 -2.49
N CYS A 134 10.19 24.85 -1.44
CA CYS A 134 10.11 25.33 -0.06
C CYS A 134 11.30 26.25 0.28
N GLU A 135 12.52 25.82 -0.02
CA GLU A 135 13.73 26.59 0.32
C GLU A 135 13.92 27.88 -0.48
N GLN A 136 13.26 28.04 -1.64
CA GLN A 136 13.33 29.30 -2.40
C GLN A 136 12.68 30.46 -1.64
N GLN A 137 11.62 30.20 -0.88
CA GLN A 137 11.00 31.18 0.01
C GLN A 137 10.16 30.49 1.11
N PRO A 138 10.80 30.02 2.19
CA PRO A 138 10.15 29.13 3.19
C PRO A 138 8.86 29.70 3.77
N LEU A 139 8.87 30.99 4.15
CA LEU A 139 7.68 31.63 4.71
C LEU A 139 6.56 31.71 3.67
N ARG A 140 6.80 32.01 2.39
CA ARG A 140 5.71 32.04 1.40
C ARG A 140 5.10 30.66 1.23
N PHE A 141 5.94 29.63 1.11
CA PHE A 141 5.46 28.27 0.91
C PHE A 141 4.65 27.77 2.11
N ILE A 142 5.23 27.81 3.31
CA ILE A 142 4.62 27.29 4.54
C ILE A 142 3.34 28.06 4.90
N ASP A 143 3.37 29.39 4.78
CA ASP A 143 2.29 30.29 5.19
C ASP A 143 1.12 30.31 4.20
N ARG A 144 1.39 30.25 2.89
CA ARG A 144 0.40 30.60 1.85
C ARG A 144 0.10 29.48 0.86
N GLU A 145 1.01 28.52 0.66
CA GLU A 145 0.90 27.54 -0.43
C GLU A 145 0.67 26.11 0.07
N LEU A 146 1.19 25.75 1.25
CA LEU A 146 1.20 24.37 1.74
C LEU A 146 -0.22 23.79 1.91
N PHE A 147 -1.12 24.49 2.60
CA PHE A 147 -2.43 23.94 2.95
C PHE A 147 -3.33 23.69 1.74
N PRO A 148 -3.48 24.61 0.76
CA PRO A 148 -4.20 24.30 -0.48
C PRO A 148 -3.67 23.05 -1.19
N GLN A 149 -2.34 22.86 -1.21
CA GLN A 149 -1.73 21.68 -1.82
C GLN A 149 -1.97 20.39 -1.01
N LEU A 150 -1.96 20.44 0.32
CA LEU A 150 -2.34 19.30 1.15
C LEU A 150 -3.82 18.94 0.97
N VAL A 151 -4.71 19.93 0.84
CA VAL A 151 -6.14 19.68 0.54
C VAL A 151 -6.31 19.03 -0.82
N ARG A 152 -5.54 19.45 -1.84
CA ARG A 152 -5.50 18.75 -3.13
C ARG A 152 -5.14 17.27 -2.96
N VAL A 153 -4.10 16.96 -2.18
CA VAL A 153 -3.69 15.58 -1.90
C VAL A 153 -4.81 14.80 -1.19
N ILE A 154 -5.44 15.39 -0.16
CA ILE A 154 -6.54 14.77 0.58
C ILE A 154 -7.69 14.41 -0.37
N ARG A 155 -8.09 15.33 -1.25
CA ARG A 155 -9.17 15.11 -2.23
C ARG A 155 -8.82 14.02 -3.23
N GLU A 156 -7.61 14.05 -3.80
CA GLU A 156 -7.15 13.03 -4.76
C GLU A 156 -7.05 11.65 -4.11
N LEU A 157 -6.54 11.56 -2.87
CA LEU A 157 -6.40 10.31 -2.14
C LEU A 157 -7.76 9.77 -1.69
N ALA A 158 -8.67 10.62 -1.20
CA ALA A 158 -10.03 10.23 -0.83
C ALA A 158 -10.79 9.65 -2.03
N ALA A 159 -10.64 10.25 -3.22
CA ALA A 159 -11.19 9.71 -4.45
C ALA A 159 -10.56 8.36 -4.86
N PHE A 160 -9.28 8.14 -4.53
CA PHE A 160 -8.57 6.89 -4.83
C PHE A 160 -8.97 5.73 -3.91
N VAL A 161 -9.45 6.00 -2.69
CA VAL A 161 -9.92 4.98 -1.72
C VAL A 161 -11.44 4.98 -1.55
N ASN A 162 -12.15 5.75 -2.37
CA ASN A 162 -13.59 5.96 -2.33
C ASN A 162 -14.14 6.33 -0.93
N CYS A 163 -13.68 7.45 -0.38
CA CYS A 163 -14.28 8.08 0.80
C CYS A 163 -14.54 9.58 0.56
N ARG A 164 -15.21 10.22 1.52
CA ARG A 164 -15.34 11.68 1.50
C ARG A 164 -14.03 12.32 1.95
N PRO A 165 -13.57 13.41 1.31
CA PRO A 165 -12.32 14.05 1.69
C PRO A 165 -12.35 14.66 3.10
N GLU A 166 -13.52 14.97 3.64
CA GLU A 166 -13.71 15.42 5.03
C GLU A 166 -13.38 14.34 6.06
N ASP A 167 -13.33 13.08 5.65
CA ASP A 167 -13.14 11.95 6.56
C ASP A 167 -11.69 11.44 6.55
N LEU A 168 -10.79 12.10 5.81
CA LEU A 168 -9.41 11.67 5.59
C LEU A 168 -8.40 12.75 6.00
N VAL A 169 -7.41 12.35 6.78
CA VAL A 169 -6.26 13.19 7.16
C VAL A 169 -4.94 12.53 6.76
N LEU A 170 -3.91 13.34 6.53
CA LEU A 170 -2.57 12.88 6.17
C LEU A 170 -1.68 12.79 7.41
N LEU A 171 -0.77 11.82 7.42
CA LEU A 171 0.10 11.50 8.56
C LEU A 171 1.51 11.14 8.09
N PRO A 172 2.54 11.27 8.93
CA PRO A 172 3.90 10.88 8.58
C PRO A 172 4.06 9.36 8.41
N ASN A 173 3.24 8.53 9.08
CA ASN A 173 3.27 7.07 8.98
C ASN A 173 2.03 6.44 9.62
N ALA A 174 1.77 5.15 9.32
CA ALA A 174 0.66 4.41 9.91
C ALA A 174 0.74 4.34 11.44
N THR A 175 1.94 4.23 12.01
CA THR A 175 2.17 4.19 13.47
C THR A 175 1.57 5.41 14.16
N ALA A 176 1.68 6.60 13.58
CA ALA A 176 1.05 7.81 14.12
C ALA A 176 -0.48 7.71 14.12
N GLY A 177 -1.09 7.18 13.06
CA GLY A 177 -2.55 7.03 12.95
C GLY A 177 -3.11 5.99 13.91
N LEU A 178 -2.40 4.87 14.09
CA LEU A 178 -2.75 3.82 15.05
C LEU A 178 -2.73 4.37 16.48
N ASN A 179 -1.67 5.11 16.85
CA ASN A 179 -1.60 5.77 18.16
C ASN A 179 -2.71 6.80 18.35
N ALA A 180 -3.02 7.60 17.33
CA ALA A 180 -4.09 8.60 17.38
C ALA A 180 -5.43 7.97 17.80
N VAL A 181 -5.80 6.86 17.18
CA VAL A 181 -7.07 6.16 17.46
C VAL A 181 -7.02 5.45 18.80
N ILE A 182 -5.99 4.64 19.06
CA ILE A 182 -5.90 3.82 20.28
C ILE A 182 -5.89 4.71 21.54
N SER A 183 -5.11 5.79 21.54
CA SER A 183 -5.07 6.73 22.68
C SER A 183 -6.38 7.51 22.87
N SER A 184 -7.19 7.66 21.82
CA SER A 184 -8.47 8.38 21.87
C SER A 184 -9.63 7.53 22.40
N CYS A 185 -9.46 6.22 22.59
CA CYS A 185 -10.50 5.33 23.12
C CYS A 185 -10.89 5.63 24.58
N LYS A 186 -10.02 6.30 25.35
CA LYS A 186 -10.25 6.68 26.77
C LYS A 186 -10.77 5.52 27.62
N LEU A 187 -10.07 4.39 27.56
CA LEU A 187 -10.40 3.16 28.29
C LEU A 187 -10.55 3.41 29.79
N GLN A 188 -11.39 2.61 30.45
CA GLN A 188 -11.59 2.60 31.89
C GLN A 188 -11.29 1.21 32.48
N PRO A 189 -11.11 1.11 33.81
CA PRO A 189 -10.97 -0.19 34.46
C PRO A 189 -12.13 -1.14 34.12
N GLY A 190 -11.79 -2.37 33.71
CA GLY A 190 -12.75 -3.39 33.29
C GLY A 190 -13.14 -3.36 31.80
N ASP A 191 -12.75 -2.33 31.05
CA ASP A 191 -12.88 -2.33 29.59
C ASP A 191 -11.90 -3.33 28.95
N THR A 192 -12.24 -3.81 27.76
CA THR A 192 -11.32 -4.61 26.96
C THR A 192 -11.04 -3.99 25.59
N VAL A 193 -9.85 -4.24 25.05
CA VAL A 193 -9.55 -4.07 23.62
C VAL A 193 -9.21 -5.41 23.02
N TYR A 194 -9.50 -5.60 21.74
CA TYR A 194 -9.37 -6.88 21.07
C TYR A 194 -8.44 -6.82 19.86
N SER A 195 -7.59 -7.83 19.70
CA SER A 195 -6.85 -8.08 18.45
C SER A 195 -6.63 -9.56 18.23
N LEU A 196 -6.06 -9.95 17.09
CA LEU A 196 -5.64 -11.33 16.84
C LEU A 196 -4.15 -11.54 17.20
N ASN A 197 -3.78 -12.78 17.54
CA ASN A 197 -2.39 -13.19 17.83
C ASN A 197 -1.43 -12.91 16.65
N ILE A 198 -1.94 -13.03 15.41
CA ILE A 198 -1.25 -12.73 14.15
C ILE A 198 -1.10 -11.24 13.84
N GLY A 199 -1.65 -10.37 14.69
CA GLY A 199 -1.59 -8.92 14.51
C GLY A 199 -0.17 -8.35 14.61
N TYR A 200 0.07 -7.19 13.99
CA TYR A 200 1.39 -6.58 14.00
C TYR A 200 1.89 -6.32 15.43
N GLY A 201 3.14 -6.71 15.70
CA GLY A 201 3.70 -6.69 17.06
C GLY A 201 3.71 -5.29 17.70
N SER A 202 3.91 -4.24 16.91
CA SER A 202 3.85 -2.88 17.44
C SER A 202 2.43 -2.47 17.85
N VAL A 203 1.39 -2.92 17.13
CA VAL A 203 -0.01 -2.66 17.48
C VAL A 203 -0.36 -3.35 18.78
N LYS A 204 0.04 -4.63 18.94
CA LYS A 204 -0.17 -5.35 20.21
C LYS A 204 0.47 -4.63 21.40
N LYS A 205 1.68 -4.08 21.22
CA LYS A 205 2.34 -3.27 22.26
C LYS A 205 1.60 -1.96 22.55
N MET A 206 1.06 -1.29 21.54
CA MET A 206 0.25 -0.08 21.75
C MET A 206 -1.03 -0.37 22.52
N LEU A 207 -1.71 -1.47 22.18
CA LEU A 207 -2.92 -1.90 22.89
C LEU A 207 -2.62 -2.26 24.33
N GLN A 208 -1.55 -3.04 24.57
CA GLN A 208 -1.11 -3.38 25.92
C GLN A 208 -0.80 -2.13 26.74
N ALA A 209 -0.02 -1.19 26.20
CA ALA A 209 0.30 0.05 26.89
C ALA A 209 -0.95 0.88 27.24
N ALA A 210 -1.89 1.02 26.31
CA ALA A 210 -3.15 1.71 26.57
C ALA A 210 -4.00 1.01 27.64
N CYS A 211 -3.96 -0.32 27.70
CA CYS A 211 -4.62 -1.09 28.75
C CYS A 211 -3.96 -0.91 30.12
N ASP A 212 -2.63 -0.98 30.16
CA ASP A 212 -1.84 -0.81 31.39
C ASP A 212 -2.10 0.57 32.02
N ASP A 213 -2.10 1.64 31.21
CA ASP A 213 -2.36 3.01 31.66
C ASP A 213 -3.78 3.20 32.22
N ALA A 214 -4.76 2.45 31.71
CA ALA A 214 -6.17 2.60 32.05
C ALA A 214 -6.71 1.57 33.07
N GLY A 215 -5.92 0.55 33.43
CA GLY A 215 -6.42 -0.61 34.17
C GLY A 215 -7.41 -1.48 33.38
N ALA A 216 -7.34 -1.43 32.05
CA ALA A 216 -8.15 -2.24 31.13
C ALA A 216 -7.43 -3.55 30.76
N SER A 217 -7.99 -4.37 29.87
CA SER A 217 -7.37 -5.63 29.45
C SER A 217 -7.29 -5.79 27.93
N HIS A 218 -6.13 -6.24 27.44
CA HIS A 218 -5.95 -6.61 26.04
C HIS A 218 -6.30 -8.10 25.86
N VAL A 219 -7.40 -8.36 25.15
CA VAL A 219 -7.82 -9.72 24.80
C VAL A 219 -7.29 -10.07 23.41
N VAL A 220 -6.60 -11.20 23.31
CA VAL A 220 -6.01 -11.70 22.07
C VAL A 220 -6.76 -12.94 21.61
N GLY A 221 -7.39 -12.85 20.44
CA GLY A 221 -7.97 -14.02 19.76
C GLY A 221 -6.88 -14.87 19.11
N GLU A 222 -6.93 -16.17 19.36
CA GLU A 222 -5.98 -17.12 18.78
C GLU A 222 -6.44 -17.57 17.39
N VAL A 223 -5.62 -17.28 16.37
CA VAL A 223 -5.70 -17.92 15.06
C VAL A 223 -4.71 -19.07 15.03
N ALA A 224 -5.24 -20.29 14.89
CA ALA A 224 -4.44 -21.50 14.73
C ALA A 224 -4.03 -21.68 13.26
N PHE A 225 -2.87 -22.32 13.07
CA PHE A 225 -2.39 -22.77 11.78
C PHE A 225 -2.34 -24.30 11.73
N PRO A 226 -2.54 -24.93 10.55
CA PRO A 226 -2.82 -24.29 9.26
C PRO A 226 -4.24 -23.68 9.21
N ILE A 227 -4.38 -22.57 8.49
CA ILE A 227 -5.68 -21.93 8.27
C ILE A 227 -6.25 -22.38 6.93
N SER A 228 -7.50 -22.84 6.90
CA SER A 228 -8.14 -23.35 5.68
C SER A 228 -8.87 -22.26 4.89
N GLY A 229 -9.26 -21.17 5.57
CA GLY A 229 -10.02 -20.10 4.94
C GLY A 229 -10.43 -18.99 5.91
N PRO A 230 -11.07 -17.93 5.40
CA PRO A 230 -11.48 -16.78 6.19
C PRO A 230 -12.48 -17.13 7.31
N GLU A 231 -13.26 -18.19 7.15
CA GLU A 231 -14.32 -18.54 8.11
C GLU A 231 -13.78 -18.96 9.47
N GLN A 232 -12.65 -19.69 9.51
CA GLN A 232 -11.99 -20.04 10.77
C GLN A 232 -11.55 -18.80 11.56
N LEU A 233 -11.15 -17.74 10.86
CA LEU A 233 -10.80 -16.47 11.50
C LEU A 233 -12.06 -15.75 12.02
N LEU A 234 -13.14 -15.74 11.24
CA LEU A 234 -14.40 -15.15 11.67
C LEU A 234 -15.00 -15.89 12.88
N GLU A 235 -14.91 -17.23 12.90
CA GLU A 235 -15.28 -18.06 14.05
C GLU A 235 -14.42 -17.75 15.28
N ALA A 236 -13.10 -17.63 15.12
CA ALA A 236 -12.20 -17.25 16.20
C ALA A 236 -12.57 -15.88 16.79
N VAL A 237 -12.87 -14.89 15.94
CA VAL A 237 -13.33 -13.56 16.40
C VAL A 237 -14.70 -13.65 17.07
N ALA A 238 -15.66 -14.36 16.47
CA ALA A 238 -16.99 -14.52 17.03
C ALA A 238 -16.97 -15.16 18.43
N GLY A 239 -16.11 -16.16 18.64
CA GLY A 239 -15.99 -16.91 19.90
C GLY A 239 -15.16 -16.23 20.98
N SER A 240 -14.27 -15.29 20.62
CA SER A 240 -13.34 -14.68 21.59
C SER A 240 -13.51 -13.16 21.78
N LEU A 241 -14.29 -12.47 20.95
CA LEU A 241 -14.56 -11.04 21.10
C LEU A 241 -15.41 -10.77 22.35
N PRO A 242 -14.87 -10.09 23.39
CA PRO A 242 -15.59 -9.87 24.64
C PRO A 242 -16.75 -8.89 24.48
N PRO A 243 -17.83 -9.03 25.29
CA PRO A 243 -18.92 -8.05 25.31
C PRO A 243 -18.50 -6.69 25.89
N THR A 244 -17.39 -6.63 26.63
CA THR A 244 -16.81 -5.39 27.18
C THR A 244 -15.87 -4.67 26.22
N ALA A 245 -15.71 -5.17 24.99
CA ALA A 245 -14.76 -4.63 24.04
C ALA A 245 -15.12 -3.20 23.62
N LYS A 246 -14.17 -2.27 23.79
CA LYS A 246 -14.29 -0.85 23.38
C LYS A 246 -13.63 -0.56 22.05
N LEU A 247 -12.76 -1.45 21.57
CA LEU A 247 -12.10 -1.36 20.28
C LEU A 247 -11.67 -2.75 19.83
N ALA A 248 -11.92 -3.09 18.56
CA ALA A 248 -11.29 -4.22 17.89
C ALA A 248 -10.31 -3.73 16.82
N VAL A 249 -9.10 -4.28 16.79
CA VAL A 249 -8.05 -3.91 15.84
C VAL A 249 -7.68 -5.11 14.97
N PHE A 250 -7.76 -4.92 13.66
CA PHE A 250 -7.43 -5.95 12.67
C PHE A 250 -6.50 -5.40 11.59
N ASP A 251 -5.53 -6.19 11.15
CA ASP A 251 -4.77 -5.88 9.95
C ASP A 251 -5.61 -6.16 8.69
N ALA A 252 -5.53 -5.31 7.67
CA ALA A 252 -6.08 -5.65 6.36
C ALA A 252 -5.27 -6.77 5.68
N VAL A 253 -3.94 -6.71 5.83
CA VAL A 253 -3.01 -7.78 5.47
C VAL A 253 -1.98 -7.91 6.58
N THR A 254 -1.88 -9.09 7.20
CA THR A 254 -0.98 -9.28 8.33
C THR A 254 0.49 -9.25 7.89
N SER A 255 1.34 -8.58 8.66
CA SER A 255 2.75 -8.45 8.30
C SER A 255 3.50 -9.79 8.37
N ASN A 256 3.41 -10.51 9.50
CA ASN A 256 4.26 -11.69 9.72
C ASN A 256 3.71 -12.96 9.06
N THR A 257 2.39 -13.07 8.84
CA THR A 257 1.75 -14.25 8.24
C THR A 257 1.26 -14.02 6.82
N ALA A 258 1.32 -12.78 6.31
CA ALA A 258 0.97 -12.39 4.95
C ALA A 258 -0.45 -12.82 4.53
N LEU A 259 -1.39 -12.82 5.48
CA LEU A 259 -2.78 -13.18 5.23
C LEU A 259 -3.60 -11.92 4.96
N VAL A 260 -4.39 -11.93 3.89
CA VAL A 260 -5.47 -10.96 3.64
C VAL A 260 -6.65 -11.34 4.53
N LEU A 261 -7.05 -10.44 5.43
CA LEU A 261 -8.15 -10.70 6.35
C LEU A 261 -9.51 -10.31 5.73
N PRO A 262 -10.62 -10.98 6.08
CA PRO A 262 -11.96 -10.66 5.59
C PRO A 262 -12.52 -9.40 6.27
N ILE A 263 -11.94 -8.24 5.98
CA ILE A 263 -12.21 -6.98 6.70
C ILE A 263 -13.69 -6.60 6.69
N LYS A 264 -14.39 -6.75 5.57
CA LYS A 264 -15.82 -6.41 5.47
C LYS A 264 -16.66 -7.21 6.48
N GLN A 265 -16.41 -8.51 6.56
CA GLN A 265 -17.10 -9.43 7.47
C GLN A 265 -16.72 -9.16 8.93
N LEU A 266 -15.44 -8.86 9.21
CA LEU A 266 -14.97 -8.48 10.54
C LEU A 266 -15.63 -7.20 11.03
N VAL A 267 -15.69 -6.16 10.17
CA VAL A 267 -16.38 -4.90 10.47
C VAL A 267 -17.84 -5.16 10.77
N GLN A 268 -18.54 -5.94 9.94
CA GLN A 268 -19.95 -6.29 10.16
C GLN A 268 -20.17 -7.04 11.48
N LEU A 269 -19.34 -8.04 11.78
CA LEU A 269 -19.41 -8.84 13.00
C LEU A 269 -19.25 -7.96 14.25
N CYS A 270 -18.20 -7.14 14.30
CA CYS A 270 -17.91 -6.28 15.45
C CYS A 270 -18.97 -5.18 15.63
N LYS A 271 -19.39 -4.54 14.53
CA LYS A 271 -20.44 -3.51 14.58
C LYS A 271 -21.79 -4.08 15.01
N GLY A 272 -22.12 -5.30 14.60
CA GLY A 272 -23.30 -6.03 15.08
C GLY A 272 -23.31 -6.25 16.59
N ARG A 273 -22.15 -6.15 17.26
CA ARG A 273 -21.99 -6.20 18.72
C ARG A 273 -21.72 -4.84 19.36
N GLY A 274 -21.82 -3.74 18.61
CA GLY A 274 -21.56 -2.39 19.09
C GLY A 274 -20.08 -2.08 19.33
N VAL A 275 -19.15 -2.89 18.79
CA VAL A 275 -17.70 -2.70 18.96
C VAL A 275 -17.12 -1.96 17.76
N PRO A 276 -16.50 -0.79 17.94
CA PRO A 276 -15.88 -0.07 16.83
C PRO A 276 -14.60 -0.77 16.35
N VAL A 277 -14.31 -0.59 15.07
CA VAL A 277 -13.23 -1.31 14.37
C VAL A 277 -12.18 -0.36 13.79
N LEU A 278 -10.94 -0.56 14.25
CA LEU A 278 -9.74 0.04 13.66
C LEU A 278 -9.06 -0.97 12.74
N ILE A 279 -8.88 -0.59 11.48
CA ILE A 279 -8.15 -1.39 10.50
C ILE A 279 -6.73 -0.85 10.33
N ASP A 280 -5.74 -1.67 10.68
CA ASP A 280 -4.34 -1.48 10.27
C ASP A 280 -4.18 -1.93 8.80
N GLY A 281 -4.40 -0.97 7.91
CA GLY A 281 -4.21 -1.12 6.47
C GLY A 281 -2.79 -0.80 6.02
N ALA A 282 -1.75 -0.90 6.86
CA ALA A 282 -0.37 -0.55 6.49
C ALA A 282 0.11 -1.19 5.17
N HIS A 283 -0.38 -2.37 4.83
CA HIS A 283 -0.09 -3.09 3.58
C HIS A 283 -1.18 -2.98 2.52
N ALA A 284 -2.27 -2.25 2.74
CA ALA A 284 -3.45 -2.31 1.89
C ALA A 284 -3.43 -1.35 0.68
N LEU A 285 -3.03 -0.09 0.88
CA LEU A 285 -3.13 0.96 -0.14
C LEU A 285 -2.20 0.70 -1.32
N GLY A 286 -2.77 0.43 -2.50
CA GLY A 286 -2.06 0.00 -3.72
C GLY A 286 -2.00 -1.52 -3.91
N MET A 287 -2.11 -2.30 -2.83
CA MET A 287 -2.09 -3.77 -2.85
C MET A 287 -3.48 -4.39 -2.98
N LEU A 288 -4.48 -3.79 -2.32
CA LEU A 288 -5.86 -4.27 -2.28
C LEU A 288 -6.80 -3.31 -3.05
N PRO A 289 -7.91 -3.82 -3.61
CA PRO A 289 -8.97 -3.00 -4.19
C PRO A 289 -9.77 -2.33 -3.06
N LEU A 290 -9.28 -1.19 -2.56
CA LEU A 290 -9.89 -0.49 -1.44
C LEU A 290 -11.10 0.35 -1.84
N ASP A 291 -12.23 0.10 -1.18
CA ASP A 291 -13.42 0.95 -1.21
C ASP A 291 -13.89 1.19 0.24
N LEU A 292 -13.54 2.33 0.81
CA LEU A 292 -13.86 2.65 2.20
C LEU A 292 -15.36 2.89 2.42
N LYS A 293 -16.09 3.34 1.39
CA LYS A 293 -17.55 3.48 1.43
C LYS A 293 -18.25 2.14 1.52
N GLN A 294 -17.69 1.09 0.91
CA GLN A 294 -18.20 -0.28 0.99
C GLN A 294 -17.73 -1.00 2.27
N LEU A 295 -16.46 -0.83 2.65
CA LEU A 295 -15.88 -1.49 3.83
C LEU A 295 -16.45 -0.94 5.14
N GLN A 296 -16.76 0.37 5.18
CA GLN A 296 -17.33 1.07 6.33
C GLN A 296 -16.64 0.81 7.70
N PRO A 297 -15.30 0.80 7.79
CA PRO A 297 -14.64 0.73 9.10
C PRO A 297 -14.93 2.01 9.91
N ASP A 298 -14.74 1.96 11.23
CA ASP A 298 -14.78 3.18 12.04
C ASP A 298 -13.50 4.00 11.87
N PHE A 299 -12.37 3.29 11.74
CA PHE A 299 -11.05 3.86 11.49
C PHE A 299 -10.27 3.00 10.49
N PHE A 300 -9.55 3.63 9.57
CA PHE A 300 -8.68 2.93 8.64
C PHE A 300 -7.37 3.68 8.47
N VAL A 301 -6.25 3.03 8.73
CA VAL A 301 -4.92 3.62 8.62
C VAL A 301 -4.16 2.94 7.49
N SER A 302 -3.41 3.68 6.66
CA SER A 302 -2.55 3.04 5.66
C SER A 302 -1.30 3.85 5.34
N ASN A 303 -0.20 3.14 5.04
CA ASN A 303 1.02 3.77 4.56
C ASN A 303 0.92 4.07 3.07
N CYS A 304 1.25 5.29 2.68
CA CYS A 304 1.39 5.67 1.26
C CYS A 304 2.77 5.29 0.71
N HIS A 305 3.78 5.14 1.58
CA HIS A 305 5.16 4.87 1.17
C HIS A 305 5.50 3.40 0.91
N LYS A 306 4.54 2.49 1.13
CA LYS A 306 4.69 1.06 0.84
C LYS A 306 4.20 0.75 -0.57
N TRP A 307 3.05 0.09 -0.68
CA TRP A 307 2.51 -0.41 -1.94
C TRP A 307 1.98 0.68 -2.89
N LEU A 308 1.59 1.85 -2.38
CA LEU A 308 1.31 3.00 -3.24
C LEU A 308 2.60 3.62 -3.84
N CYS A 309 3.78 3.21 -3.37
CA CYS A 309 5.09 3.70 -3.83
C CYS A 309 5.29 5.21 -3.65
N GLY A 310 4.62 5.82 -2.67
CA GLY A 310 4.84 7.20 -2.27
C GLY A 310 6.20 7.42 -1.58
N ALA A 311 6.59 8.69 -1.43
CA ALA A 311 7.80 9.03 -0.70
C ALA A 311 7.67 8.67 0.79
N ARG A 312 8.76 8.23 1.42
CA ARG A 312 8.80 7.89 2.86
C ARG A 312 8.38 9.08 3.72
N GLY A 313 7.65 8.81 4.81
CA GLY A 313 7.05 9.88 5.61
C GLY A 313 5.63 10.24 5.17
N SER A 314 4.90 9.29 4.57
CA SER A 314 3.53 9.48 4.10
C SER A 314 2.60 8.32 4.48
N ALA A 315 1.42 8.68 4.97
CA ALA A 315 0.31 7.82 5.35
C ALA A 315 -1.02 8.59 5.36
N MET A 316 -2.12 7.85 5.45
CA MET A 316 -3.47 8.38 5.64
C MET A 316 -4.13 7.75 6.86
N LEU A 317 -5.03 8.50 7.47
CA LEU A 317 -6.02 8.01 8.43
C LEU A 317 -7.41 8.46 7.96
N TYR A 318 -8.30 7.49 7.77
CA TYR A 318 -9.73 7.70 7.62
C TYR A 318 -10.40 7.54 8.99
N VAL A 319 -11.28 8.47 9.34
CA VAL A 319 -12.11 8.43 10.55
C VAL A 319 -13.56 8.65 10.16
N ALA A 320 -14.42 7.67 10.44
CA ALA A 320 -15.83 7.80 10.16
C ALA A 320 -16.44 9.01 10.92
N PRO A 321 -17.41 9.73 10.33
CA PRO A 321 -17.92 11.01 10.86
C PRO A 321 -18.31 10.98 12.34
N ALA A 322 -18.90 9.87 12.80
CA ALA A 322 -19.33 9.68 14.17
C ALA A 322 -18.18 9.77 15.21
N TRP A 323 -16.94 9.55 14.79
CA TRP A 323 -15.78 9.49 15.69
C TRP A 323 -14.84 10.69 15.57
N GLN A 324 -15.04 11.60 14.62
CA GLN A 324 -14.12 12.72 14.35
C GLN A 324 -14.01 13.71 15.51
N GLN A 325 -15.04 13.81 16.37
CA GLN A 325 -14.96 14.63 17.58
C GLN A 325 -14.09 13.99 18.66
N GLN A 326 -14.10 12.67 18.76
CA GLN A 326 -13.37 11.92 19.77
C GLN A 326 -11.89 11.76 19.42
N VAL A 327 -11.59 11.42 18.17
CA VAL A 327 -10.22 11.08 17.73
C VAL A 327 -9.32 12.31 17.70
N GLN A 328 -8.25 12.27 18.49
CA GLN A 328 -7.24 13.33 18.60
C GLN A 328 -5.93 12.91 17.92
N PRO A 329 -5.18 13.86 17.31
CA PRO A 329 -3.87 13.58 16.77
C PRO A 329 -2.85 13.33 17.91
N PRO A 330 -1.75 12.61 17.64
CA PRO A 330 -0.65 12.48 18.60
C PRO A 330 0.05 13.83 18.85
N VAL A 331 0.05 14.72 17.85
CA VAL A 331 0.56 16.10 17.95
C VAL A 331 -0.59 17.03 17.59
N LEU A 332 -1.00 17.86 18.55
CA LEU A 332 -2.11 18.78 18.37
C LEU A 332 -1.70 19.96 17.48
N SER A 333 -2.39 20.12 16.35
CA SER A 333 -2.16 21.24 15.45
C SER A 333 -2.55 22.59 16.06
N HIS A 334 -1.90 23.66 15.62
CA HIS A 334 -2.36 25.03 15.89
C HIS A 334 -3.78 25.29 15.37
N GLY A 335 -4.23 24.51 14.37
CA GLY A 335 -5.60 24.54 13.87
C GLY A 335 -6.65 23.84 14.74
N ALA A 336 -6.27 23.29 15.89
CA ALA A 336 -7.20 22.63 16.79
C ALA A 336 -8.34 23.57 17.23
N GLY A 337 -9.57 23.08 17.10
CA GLY A 337 -10.79 23.84 17.39
C GLY A 337 -11.52 24.37 16.15
N ALA A 338 -10.86 24.44 14.99
CA ALA A 338 -11.48 24.88 13.73
C ALA A 338 -12.19 23.75 12.97
N GLY A 339 -11.85 22.49 13.24
CA GLY A 339 -12.48 21.32 12.60
C GLY A 339 -11.63 20.06 12.72
N PHE A 340 -12.05 18.98 12.05
CA PHE A 340 -11.34 17.70 12.09
C PHE A 340 -10.03 17.76 11.31
N LEU A 341 -10.04 18.22 10.05
CA LEU A 341 -8.83 18.33 9.24
C LEU A 341 -7.85 19.35 9.83
N SER A 342 -8.38 20.51 10.26
CA SER A 342 -7.56 21.56 10.87
C SER A 342 -6.80 21.08 12.11
N ARG A 343 -7.32 20.07 12.82
CA ARG A 343 -6.66 19.46 13.97
C ARG A 343 -5.41 18.64 13.60
N TYR A 344 -5.34 18.14 12.37
CA TYR A 344 -4.26 17.27 11.87
C TYR A 344 -3.32 17.95 10.87
N ILE A 345 -3.78 19.00 10.18
CA ILE A 345 -3.11 19.50 8.97
C ILE A 345 -1.69 20.04 9.20
N TRP A 346 -1.41 20.53 10.41
CA TRP A 346 -0.11 21.06 10.79
C TRP A 346 0.36 20.45 12.11
N ASP A 347 1.22 19.44 12.04
CA ASP A 347 1.79 18.73 13.19
C ASP A 347 3.18 19.25 13.59
N GLY A 348 3.48 20.51 13.21
CA GLY A 348 4.75 21.18 13.48
C GLY A 348 5.57 21.44 12.20
N CYS A 349 6.66 22.20 12.35
CA CYS A 349 7.56 22.48 11.25
C CYS A 349 8.41 21.25 10.91
N ARG A 350 8.21 20.67 9.71
CA ARG A 350 8.94 19.50 9.20
C ARG A 350 8.93 19.48 7.67
N ASP A 351 9.56 18.47 7.09
CA ASP A 351 9.44 18.18 5.66
C ASP A 351 8.03 17.66 5.32
N TYR A 352 7.25 18.46 4.57
CA TYR A 352 5.92 18.09 4.05
C TYR A 352 5.96 17.54 2.62
N ALA A 353 7.12 17.57 1.94
CA ALA A 353 7.25 17.13 0.58
C ALA A 353 6.80 15.67 0.34
N PRO A 354 7.00 14.72 1.27
CA PRO A 354 6.48 13.37 1.10
C PRO A 354 4.95 13.29 1.03
N LEU A 355 4.24 14.15 1.76
CA LEU A 355 2.77 14.23 1.72
C LEU A 355 2.31 14.82 0.39
N LEU A 356 2.96 15.89 -0.05
CA LEU A 356 2.65 16.55 -1.32
C LEU A 356 2.90 15.65 -2.54
N ALA A 357 3.86 14.73 -2.45
CA ALA A 357 4.17 13.77 -3.50
C ALA A 357 3.19 12.58 -3.60
N ILE A 358 2.26 12.41 -2.66
CA ILE A 358 1.26 11.31 -2.69
C ILE A 358 0.41 11.39 -3.97
N SER A 359 -0.02 12.59 -4.36
CA SER A 359 -0.77 12.83 -5.60
C SER A 359 -0.07 12.26 -6.83
N THR A 360 1.24 12.49 -6.96
CA THR A 360 2.04 11.93 -8.07
C THR A 360 2.07 10.40 -8.04
N ALA A 361 2.15 9.80 -6.85
CA ALA A 361 2.11 8.34 -6.71
C ALA A 361 0.75 7.75 -7.14
N VAL A 362 -0.37 8.38 -6.74
CA VAL A 362 -1.72 7.99 -7.17
C VAL A 362 -1.87 8.08 -8.69
N GLN A 363 -1.41 9.18 -9.29
CA GLN A 363 -1.50 9.39 -10.73
C GLN A 363 -0.59 8.42 -11.50
N TRP A 364 0.57 8.08 -10.94
CA TRP A 364 1.46 7.05 -11.48
C TRP A 364 0.81 5.67 -11.54
N TRP A 365 0.10 5.26 -10.47
CA TRP A 365 -0.69 4.03 -10.49
C TRP A 365 -1.76 4.03 -11.58
N ARG A 366 -2.52 5.12 -11.72
CA ARG A 366 -3.52 5.28 -12.78
C ARG A 366 -2.89 5.20 -14.18
N ALA A 367 -1.73 5.84 -14.38
CA ALA A 367 -1.01 5.83 -15.65
C ALA A 367 -0.53 4.43 -16.04
N LEU A 368 0.00 3.66 -15.08
CA LEU A 368 0.37 2.25 -15.31
C LEU A 368 -0.84 1.40 -15.70
N GLY A 369 -1.98 1.60 -15.02
CA GLY A 369 -3.23 0.92 -15.35
C GLY A 369 -3.69 1.19 -16.78
N MET A 370 -3.69 2.45 -17.21
CA MET A 370 -4.08 2.84 -18.57
C MET A 370 -3.13 2.28 -19.63
N LYS A 371 -1.81 2.34 -19.39
CA LYS A 371 -0.81 1.80 -20.33
C LYS A 371 -0.98 0.30 -20.53
N GLN A 372 -1.24 -0.44 -19.46
CA GLN A 372 -1.48 -1.89 -19.54
C GLN A 372 -2.78 -2.19 -20.32
N GLN A 373 -3.84 -1.42 -20.12
CA GLN A 373 -5.10 -1.58 -20.85
C GLN A 373 -4.92 -1.32 -22.36
N GLN A 374 -4.18 -0.28 -22.73
CA GLN A 374 -3.85 0.02 -24.14
C GLN A 374 -3.10 -1.14 -24.79
N GLN A 375 -2.05 -1.66 -24.14
CA GLN A 375 -1.29 -2.81 -24.65
C GLN A 375 -2.15 -4.07 -24.81
N GLN A 376 -3.04 -4.36 -23.84
CA GLN A 376 -3.97 -5.48 -23.95
C GLN A 376 -4.97 -5.31 -25.09
N GLN A 377 -5.40 -4.07 -25.35
CA GLN A 377 -6.30 -3.77 -26.45
C GLN A 377 -5.61 -3.92 -27.81
N GLU A 378 -4.39 -3.38 -27.97
CA GLU A 378 -3.54 -3.56 -29.15
C GLU A 378 -3.31 -5.05 -29.43
N GLN A 379 -2.98 -5.84 -28.40
CA GLN A 379 -2.80 -7.29 -28.54
C GLN A 379 -4.08 -8.00 -29.00
N LYS A 380 -5.26 -7.60 -28.50
CA LYS A 380 -6.54 -8.15 -28.96
C LYS A 380 -6.81 -7.77 -30.42
N TYR A 381 -6.44 -6.56 -30.85
CA TYR A 381 -6.54 -6.14 -32.24
C TYR A 381 -5.58 -6.93 -33.12
N ASP A 382 -4.32 -7.10 -32.73
CA ASP A 382 -3.32 -7.88 -33.46
C ASP A 382 -3.70 -9.37 -33.53
N ALA A 383 -4.21 -9.94 -32.44
CA ALA A 383 -4.71 -11.31 -32.41
C ALA A 383 -5.94 -11.48 -33.30
N ARG A 384 -6.85 -10.50 -33.34
CA ARG A 384 -8.00 -10.49 -34.27
C ARG A 384 -7.58 -10.27 -35.72
N GLY A 385 -6.59 -9.43 -35.99
CA GLY A 385 -6.03 -9.21 -37.31
C GLY A 385 -5.30 -10.47 -37.82
N SER A 386 -4.50 -11.10 -36.98
CA SER A 386 -3.84 -12.38 -37.26
C SER A 386 -4.86 -13.52 -37.44
N ALA A 387 -5.89 -13.59 -36.58
CA ALA A 387 -6.98 -14.56 -36.72
C ALA A 387 -7.84 -14.30 -37.96
N ALA A 388 -8.08 -13.04 -38.35
CA ALA A 388 -8.77 -12.70 -39.59
C ALA A 388 -7.92 -13.06 -40.82
N THR A 389 -6.60 -12.88 -40.74
CA THR A 389 -5.65 -13.30 -41.80
C THR A 389 -5.58 -14.83 -41.90
N ALA A 390 -5.57 -15.53 -40.77
CA ALA A 390 -5.62 -16.99 -40.69
C ALA A 390 -6.99 -17.55 -41.12
N ALA A 391 -8.09 -16.87 -40.81
CA ALA A 391 -9.44 -17.22 -41.27
C ALA A 391 -9.61 -16.95 -42.77
N TYR A 392 -8.96 -15.93 -43.33
CA TYR A 392 -8.90 -15.72 -44.80
C TYR A 392 -8.08 -16.82 -45.48
N ALA A 393 -6.99 -17.30 -44.85
CA ALA A 393 -6.22 -18.44 -45.32
C ALA A 393 -6.98 -19.78 -45.17
N GLN A 394 -7.78 -19.97 -44.12
CA GLN A 394 -8.63 -21.14 -43.91
C GLN A 394 -9.94 -21.12 -44.71
N ALA A 395 -10.46 -19.95 -45.09
CA ALA A 395 -11.59 -19.83 -46.01
C ALA A 395 -11.25 -20.26 -47.46
N SER A 396 -9.96 -20.56 -47.72
CA SER A 396 -9.50 -21.25 -48.94
C SER A 396 -9.56 -22.79 -48.82
N MET A 397 -9.98 -23.35 -47.68
CA MET A 397 -10.19 -24.79 -47.47
C MET A 397 -11.33 -25.06 -46.47
N GLY A 398 -12.52 -25.37 -46.98
CA GLY A 398 -13.41 -26.39 -46.37
C GLY A 398 -14.20 -26.03 -45.10
N CYS A 399 -15.52 -25.94 -45.28
CA CYS A 399 -16.63 -25.85 -44.31
C CYS A 399 -16.63 -26.87 -43.14
N MET A 400 -17.02 -26.45 -41.91
CA MET A 400 -18.13 -27.01 -41.09
C MET A 400 -18.29 -26.28 -39.72
N LEU A 401 -19.52 -26.30 -39.18
CA LEU A 401 -20.10 -25.48 -38.07
C LEU A 401 -20.07 -26.17 -36.67
N PRO A 402 -20.49 -25.50 -35.56
CA PRO A 402 -19.86 -25.61 -34.23
C PRO A 402 -20.68 -26.35 -33.15
N GLY A 403 -20.05 -26.64 -32.01
CA GLY A 403 -20.69 -27.17 -30.81
C GLY A 403 -20.19 -26.57 -29.49
N GLN A 404 -21.13 -25.95 -28.77
CA GLN A 404 -21.31 -25.88 -27.30
C GLN A 404 -20.44 -24.94 -26.44
N THR A 405 -21.13 -23.96 -25.85
CA THR A 405 -20.72 -23.11 -24.73
C THR A 405 -21.09 -23.78 -23.41
N ALA A 406 -20.13 -23.93 -22.49
CA ALA A 406 -20.38 -24.34 -21.11
C ALA A 406 -20.68 -23.12 -20.23
N ALA A 407 -21.77 -23.23 -19.46
CA ALA A 407 -22.29 -22.22 -18.55
C ALA A 407 -21.38 -22.04 -17.31
N ALA A 408 -21.24 -20.79 -16.87
CA ALA A 408 -20.59 -20.43 -15.62
C ALA A 408 -21.56 -20.65 -14.45
N ASP A 409 -21.15 -21.46 -13.49
CA ASP A 409 -21.90 -21.78 -12.28
C ASP A 409 -21.74 -20.64 -11.25
N SER A 410 -22.87 -20.08 -10.82
CA SER A 410 -22.95 -18.94 -9.90
C SER A 410 -23.16 -19.44 -8.47
N SER A 411 -22.06 -19.73 -7.77
CA SER A 411 -22.08 -19.88 -6.31
C SER A 411 -21.51 -18.61 -5.65
N SER A 412 -22.22 -18.15 -4.62
CA SER A 412 -21.92 -16.95 -3.82
C SER A 412 -20.54 -17.05 -3.18
N ASN A 413 -19.53 -16.47 -3.86
CA ASN A 413 -18.14 -16.59 -3.44
C ASN A 413 -17.80 -15.49 -2.42
N VAL A 414 -17.55 -15.91 -1.18
CA VAL A 414 -17.13 -15.06 -0.06
C VAL A 414 -15.82 -14.29 -0.37
N ALA A 415 -15.07 -14.72 -1.39
CA ALA A 415 -13.85 -14.06 -1.89
C ALA A 415 -14.08 -12.89 -2.87
N ALA A 416 -15.29 -12.67 -3.38
CA ALA A 416 -15.52 -11.70 -4.47
C ALA A 416 -15.30 -10.22 -4.08
N CYS A 417 -15.32 -9.88 -2.79
CA CYS A 417 -15.03 -8.51 -2.32
C CYS A 417 -13.52 -8.20 -2.21
N CYS A 418 -12.64 -9.19 -2.39
CA CYS A 418 -11.20 -9.05 -2.17
C CYS A 418 -10.34 -9.48 -3.36
N ASP A 419 -10.94 -9.82 -4.51
CA ASP A 419 -10.19 -10.21 -5.72
C ASP A 419 -9.33 -9.04 -6.22
N PRO A 420 -7.98 -9.12 -6.15
CA PRO A 420 -7.10 -8.04 -6.59
C PRO A 420 -7.24 -7.68 -8.08
N CYS A 421 -7.76 -8.60 -8.89
CA CYS A 421 -7.99 -8.43 -10.32
C CYS A 421 -9.30 -7.72 -10.66
N GLN A 422 -10.14 -7.39 -9.68
CA GLN A 422 -11.33 -6.56 -9.90
C GLN A 422 -11.07 -5.08 -9.53
N PRO A 423 -11.73 -4.13 -10.22
CA PRO A 423 -11.74 -2.74 -9.78
C PRO A 423 -12.56 -2.61 -8.49
N ALA A 424 -12.06 -1.81 -7.55
CA ALA A 424 -12.78 -1.52 -6.31
C ALA A 424 -14.00 -0.63 -6.57
N HIS A 425 -13.80 0.40 -7.39
CA HIS A 425 -14.78 1.42 -7.77
C HIS A 425 -14.32 2.12 -9.07
N PRO A 426 -15.19 2.91 -9.74
CA PRO A 426 -14.75 3.77 -10.83
C PRO A 426 -13.63 4.72 -10.39
N GLY A 427 -12.51 4.75 -11.10
CA GLY A 427 -11.37 5.64 -10.80
C GLY A 427 -10.28 5.09 -9.88
N ASP A 428 -10.41 3.81 -9.45
CA ASP A 428 -9.38 3.04 -8.74
C ASP A 428 -8.04 3.08 -9.49
N GLY A 429 -8.03 2.68 -10.77
CA GLY A 429 -6.86 2.79 -11.65
C GLY A 429 -5.68 1.87 -11.33
N GLY A 430 -5.71 1.14 -10.21
CA GLY A 430 -4.66 0.19 -9.81
C GLY A 430 -4.89 -1.27 -10.22
N THR A 431 -6.05 -1.60 -10.78
CA THR A 431 -6.49 -2.99 -11.03
C THR A 431 -5.50 -3.82 -11.84
N ALA A 432 -4.98 -3.29 -12.95
CA ALA A 432 -4.11 -4.04 -13.84
C ALA A 432 -2.78 -4.42 -13.14
N ALA A 433 -2.23 -3.49 -12.36
CA ALA A 433 -1.01 -3.72 -11.61
C ALA A 433 -1.23 -4.65 -10.42
N ARG A 434 -2.35 -4.54 -9.68
CA ARG A 434 -2.72 -5.52 -8.65
C ARG A 434 -2.89 -6.92 -9.23
N CYS A 435 -3.55 -7.04 -10.37
CA CYS A 435 -3.73 -8.33 -11.03
C CYS A 435 -2.39 -8.94 -11.46
N TYR A 436 -1.50 -8.13 -12.04
CA TYR A 436 -0.14 -8.56 -12.37
C TYR A 436 0.62 -9.08 -11.13
N MET A 437 0.63 -8.30 -10.03
CA MET A 437 1.29 -8.69 -8.79
C MET A 437 0.70 -9.98 -8.21
N TYR A 438 -0.62 -10.13 -8.23
CA TYR A 438 -1.31 -11.32 -7.76
C TYR A 438 -0.95 -12.55 -8.60
N SER A 439 -1.07 -12.48 -9.93
CA SER A 439 -0.72 -13.58 -10.83
C SER A 439 0.75 -13.97 -10.73
N LEU A 440 1.66 -12.99 -10.65
CA LEU A 440 3.08 -13.25 -10.45
C LEU A 440 3.34 -13.94 -9.11
N LEU A 441 2.71 -13.47 -8.02
CA LEU A 441 2.86 -14.09 -6.71
C LEU A 441 2.37 -15.53 -6.71
N ARG A 442 1.20 -15.82 -7.31
CA ARG A 442 0.66 -17.19 -7.41
C ARG A 442 1.65 -18.12 -8.11
N ASN A 443 2.15 -17.70 -9.28
CA ASN A 443 3.14 -18.47 -10.03
C ASN A 443 4.46 -18.66 -9.27
N ALA A 444 4.93 -17.61 -8.57
CA ALA A 444 6.12 -17.69 -7.74
C ALA A 444 5.93 -18.65 -6.56
N ALA A 445 4.80 -18.56 -5.86
CA ALA A 445 4.48 -19.41 -4.73
C ALA A 445 4.40 -20.88 -5.13
N ASP A 446 3.71 -21.19 -6.23
CA ASP A 446 3.58 -22.55 -6.76
C ASP A 446 4.95 -23.10 -7.20
N LEU A 447 5.78 -22.27 -7.85
CA LEU A 447 7.16 -22.63 -8.21
C LEU A 447 8.00 -22.98 -6.98
N LEU A 448 7.99 -22.13 -5.96
CA LEU A 448 8.78 -22.32 -4.75
C LEU A 448 8.31 -23.54 -3.96
N ALA A 449 6.99 -23.68 -3.77
CA ALA A 449 6.38 -24.83 -3.10
C ALA A 449 6.75 -26.15 -3.78
N GLN A 450 6.67 -26.20 -5.13
CA GLN A 450 7.06 -27.38 -5.90
C GLN A 450 8.56 -27.67 -5.77
N ARG A 451 9.42 -26.65 -5.87
CA ARG A 451 10.89 -26.81 -5.82
C ARG A 451 11.40 -27.25 -4.45
N TRP A 452 10.68 -26.92 -3.39
CA TRP A 452 11.06 -27.22 -2.02
C TRP A 452 10.25 -28.35 -1.38
N GLY A 453 9.27 -28.91 -2.10
CA GLY A 453 8.39 -29.95 -1.56
C GLY A 453 7.59 -29.47 -0.35
N SER A 454 7.17 -28.20 -0.36
CA SER A 454 6.51 -27.52 0.75
C SER A 454 5.16 -26.91 0.33
N SER A 455 4.53 -26.15 1.21
CA SER A 455 3.26 -25.48 0.96
C SER A 455 3.27 -24.04 1.48
N CYS A 456 2.26 -23.26 1.04
CA CYS A 456 2.02 -21.93 1.60
C CYS A 456 1.35 -22.04 2.98
N LEU A 457 1.62 -21.07 3.86
CA LEU A 457 1.03 -21.03 5.21
C LEU A 457 -0.50 -20.87 5.19
N GLY A 458 -1.02 -20.12 4.23
CA GLY A 458 -2.45 -19.83 4.09
C GLY A 458 -2.97 -20.14 2.68
N PRO A 459 -4.30 -20.20 2.50
CA PRO A 459 -4.92 -20.55 1.24
C PRO A 459 -4.81 -19.40 0.22
N PRO A 460 -4.92 -19.70 -1.09
CA PRO A 460 -4.92 -18.68 -2.14
C PRO A 460 -5.98 -17.58 -1.97
N SER A 461 -7.12 -17.91 -1.33
CA SER A 461 -8.23 -16.98 -1.05
C SER A 461 -7.88 -15.90 -0.01
N MET A 462 -6.82 -16.10 0.77
CA MET A 462 -6.33 -15.14 1.78
C MET A 462 -4.99 -14.54 1.37
N THR A 463 -4.73 -14.44 0.07
CA THR A 463 -3.46 -13.98 -0.50
C THR A 463 -3.69 -12.80 -1.45
N ALA A 464 -2.78 -11.84 -1.49
CA ALA A 464 -2.75 -10.79 -2.51
C ALA A 464 -1.36 -10.70 -3.15
N ALA A 465 -0.53 -9.70 -2.82
CA ALA A 465 0.84 -9.55 -3.34
C ALA A 465 1.95 -10.01 -2.36
N MET A 466 1.59 -10.69 -1.26
CA MET A 466 2.53 -11.34 -0.34
C MET A 466 2.02 -12.72 0.06
N VAL A 467 2.94 -13.65 0.33
CA VAL A 467 2.61 -14.98 0.90
C VAL A 467 3.82 -15.55 1.65
N LEU A 468 3.56 -16.43 2.62
CA LEU A 468 4.57 -17.27 3.26
C LEU A 468 4.63 -18.63 2.55
N VAL A 469 5.80 -19.00 2.05
CA VAL A 469 6.07 -20.33 1.48
C VAL A 469 7.02 -21.07 2.41
N GLY A 470 6.70 -22.31 2.78
CA GLY A 470 7.54 -23.11 3.66
C GLY A 470 8.92 -23.36 3.05
N LEU A 471 9.98 -23.22 3.84
CA LEU A 471 11.32 -23.64 3.41
C LEU A 471 11.44 -25.16 3.44
N PRO A 472 12.32 -25.76 2.62
CA PRO A 472 12.60 -27.19 2.70
C PRO A 472 13.33 -27.50 4.02
N ALA A 473 13.17 -28.73 4.53
CA ALA A 473 13.84 -29.18 5.74
C ALA A 473 15.12 -29.97 5.44
N GLY A 474 16.08 -30.00 6.37
CA GLY A 474 17.30 -30.81 6.27
C GLY A 474 18.56 -30.00 5.96
N GLY A 475 19.72 -30.63 6.14
CA GLY A 475 21.01 -29.94 6.12
C GLY A 475 21.12 -28.94 7.27
N VAL A 476 21.50 -27.69 6.96
CA VAL A 476 21.52 -26.58 7.94
C VAL A 476 20.12 -26.07 8.31
N LEU A 477 19.07 -26.45 7.57
CA LEU A 477 17.71 -25.98 7.85
C LEU A 477 17.03 -26.90 8.89
N PRO A 478 16.51 -26.35 10.00
CA PRO A 478 15.90 -27.13 11.06
C PRO A 478 14.65 -27.87 10.58
N GLN A 479 14.34 -28.97 11.27
CA GLN A 479 13.09 -29.70 11.03
C GLN A 479 11.87 -28.85 11.44
N PRO A 480 10.72 -29.01 10.75
CA PRO A 480 9.47 -28.40 11.16
C PRO A 480 9.15 -28.67 12.64
N GLY A 481 8.72 -27.63 13.35
CA GLY A 481 8.46 -27.66 14.80
C GLY A 481 9.67 -27.38 15.70
N GLN A 482 10.89 -27.31 15.16
CA GLN A 482 12.12 -27.07 15.94
C GLN A 482 12.78 -25.71 15.66
N ALA A 483 12.36 -25.01 14.60
CA ALA A 483 12.97 -23.77 14.18
C ALA A 483 12.70 -22.63 15.17
N THR A 484 13.69 -21.77 15.33
CA THR A 484 13.65 -20.57 16.17
C THR A 484 13.70 -19.31 15.31
N SER A 485 13.53 -18.14 15.94
CA SER A 485 13.76 -16.86 15.26
C SER A 485 15.24 -16.61 14.92
N ALA A 486 16.16 -17.26 15.65
CA ALA A 486 17.60 -17.20 15.35
C ALA A 486 17.92 -17.95 14.05
N ASP A 487 17.31 -19.12 13.83
CA ASP A 487 17.47 -19.88 12.58
C ASP A 487 16.91 -19.10 11.39
N ALA A 488 15.74 -18.47 11.53
CA ALA A 488 15.19 -17.60 10.50
C ALA A 488 16.15 -16.46 10.16
N LYS A 489 16.73 -15.80 11.18
CA LYS A 489 17.70 -14.73 10.97
C LYS A 489 18.97 -15.24 10.27
N TYR A 490 19.49 -16.40 10.66
CA TYR A 490 20.65 -17.00 10.04
C TYR A 490 20.45 -17.24 8.54
N VAL A 491 19.33 -17.89 8.16
CA VAL A 491 18.99 -18.13 6.75
C VAL A 491 18.80 -16.82 5.98
N GLN A 492 18.13 -15.84 6.59
CA GLN A 492 17.97 -14.51 6.01
C GLN A 492 19.33 -13.82 5.75
N ASP A 493 20.25 -13.89 6.72
CA ASP A 493 21.58 -13.29 6.62
C ASP A 493 22.41 -13.97 5.53
N LEU A 494 22.30 -15.29 5.34
CA LEU A 494 22.95 -16.01 4.22
C LEU A 494 22.38 -15.57 2.86
N LEU A 495 21.05 -15.54 2.73
CA LEU A 495 20.39 -15.08 1.49
C LEU A 495 20.80 -13.65 1.13
N HIS A 496 20.91 -12.78 2.13
CA HIS A 496 21.35 -11.41 1.95
C HIS A 496 22.84 -11.31 1.60
N SER A 497 23.73 -11.81 2.46
CA SER A 497 25.18 -11.59 2.37
C SER A 497 25.89 -12.44 1.31
N VAL A 498 25.39 -13.64 1.03
CA VAL A 498 26.01 -14.58 0.06
C VAL A 498 25.31 -14.51 -1.30
N HIS A 499 23.98 -14.40 -1.32
CA HIS A 499 23.21 -14.48 -2.57
C HIS A 499 22.67 -13.14 -3.08
N SER A 500 22.86 -12.06 -2.31
CA SER A 500 22.31 -10.72 -2.61
C SER A 500 20.80 -10.76 -2.86
N ILE A 501 20.08 -11.45 -1.98
CA ILE A 501 18.62 -11.58 -2.01
C ILE A 501 18.02 -10.93 -0.76
N GLU A 502 17.26 -9.86 -0.97
CA GLU A 502 16.54 -9.15 0.09
C GLU A 502 15.17 -9.79 0.28
N VAL A 503 15.08 -10.71 1.25
CA VAL A 503 13.85 -11.43 1.59
C VAL A 503 13.80 -11.79 3.07
N PRO A 504 12.65 -11.63 3.75
CA PRO A 504 12.54 -11.97 5.16
C PRO A 504 12.18 -13.44 5.34
N ILE A 505 12.83 -14.07 6.31
CA ILE A 505 12.46 -15.41 6.80
C ILE A 505 11.69 -15.27 8.11
N LYS A 506 10.64 -16.09 8.27
CA LYS A 506 9.72 -16.07 9.39
C LYS A 506 9.62 -17.44 10.02
N THR A 507 9.52 -17.47 11.34
CA THR A 507 9.28 -18.69 12.10
C THR A 507 7.83 -18.69 12.57
N ILE A 508 7.05 -19.67 12.13
CA ILE A 508 5.65 -19.87 12.51
C ILE A 508 5.49 -21.30 13.03
N GLN A 509 5.06 -21.45 14.29
CA GLN A 509 4.90 -22.76 14.96
C GLN A 509 6.14 -23.67 14.83
N GLY A 510 7.34 -23.11 14.96
CA GLY A 510 8.59 -23.86 14.85
C GLY A 510 8.98 -24.26 13.43
N SER A 511 8.33 -23.74 12.39
CA SER A 511 8.69 -23.97 10.99
C SER A 511 9.17 -22.67 10.33
N LEU A 512 10.13 -22.78 9.41
CA LEU A 512 10.64 -21.65 8.64
C LEU A 512 9.82 -21.43 7.37
N TYR A 513 9.51 -20.17 7.11
CA TYR A 513 8.84 -19.70 5.90
C TYR A 513 9.59 -18.52 5.32
N VAL A 514 9.72 -18.48 4.00
CA VAL A 514 10.08 -17.23 3.31
C VAL A 514 8.81 -16.42 3.06
N ARG A 515 8.81 -15.14 3.44
CA ARG A 515 7.71 -14.23 3.08
C ARG A 515 8.08 -13.45 1.83
N ILE A 516 7.61 -13.91 0.68
CA ILE A 516 7.84 -13.25 -0.59
C ILE A 516 6.83 -12.12 -0.81
N SER A 517 7.27 -11.06 -1.48
CA SER A 517 6.41 -9.98 -1.99
C SER A 517 6.56 -9.89 -3.50
N ALA A 518 5.46 -9.88 -4.24
CA ALA A 518 5.44 -9.62 -5.68
C ALA A 518 5.07 -8.18 -5.96
N HIS A 519 5.83 -7.54 -6.83
CA HIS A 519 5.60 -6.15 -7.21
C HIS A 519 5.63 -5.97 -8.73
N VAL A 520 5.17 -4.81 -9.22
CA VAL A 520 5.10 -4.50 -10.66
C VAL A 520 6.44 -4.56 -11.38
N TYR A 521 7.57 -4.49 -10.67
CA TYR A 521 8.92 -4.57 -11.26
C TYR A 521 9.54 -5.97 -11.20
N ASN A 522 8.92 -6.92 -10.49
CA ASN A 522 9.43 -8.27 -10.39
C ASN A 522 9.02 -9.09 -11.62
N THR A 523 9.76 -10.16 -11.89
CA THR A 523 9.40 -11.21 -12.84
C THR A 523 9.50 -12.57 -12.15
N LEU A 524 9.20 -13.66 -12.85
CA LEU A 524 9.39 -14.99 -12.28
C LEU A 524 10.89 -15.34 -12.07
N GLN A 525 11.81 -14.60 -12.70
CA GLN A 525 13.25 -14.86 -12.62
C GLN A 525 13.80 -14.63 -11.21
N GLU A 526 13.36 -13.57 -10.53
CA GLU A 526 13.80 -13.29 -9.15
C GLU A 526 13.45 -14.45 -8.19
N TYR A 527 12.27 -15.06 -8.37
CA TYR A 527 11.83 -16.19 -7.55
C TYR A 527 12.53 -17.50 -7.91
N ARG A 528 12.93 -17.71 -9.17
CA ARG A 528 13.82 -18.82 -9.55
C ARG A 528 15.17 -18.70 -8.86
N LYS A 529 15.76 -17.49 -8.85
CA LYS A 529 17.02 -17.24 -8.15
C LYS A 529 16.90 -17.51 -6.64
N LEU A 530 15.78 -17.12 -6.02
CA LEU A 530 15.49 -17.49 -4.62
C LEU A 530 15.41 -19.02 -4.44
N ALA A 531 14.71 -19.73 -5.33
CA ALA A 531 14.58 -21.19 -5.27
C ALA A 531 15.96 -21.87 -5.24
N ASP A 532 16.84 -21.46 -6.16
CA ASP A 532 18.18 -22.01 -6.31
C ASP A 532 19.06 -21.65 -5.09
N ALA A 533 18.98 -20.41 -4.60
CA ALA A 533 19.75 -19.97 -3.42
C ALA A 533 19.36 -20.73 -2.14
N VAL A 534 18.07 -20.94 -1.89
CA VAL A 534 17.61 -21.73 -0.73
C VAL A 534 18.08 -23.18 -0.80
N GLN A 535 18.08 -23.79 -2.00
CA GLN A 535 18.62 -25.14 -2.18
C GLN A 535 20.12 -25.20 -1.91
N GLN A 536 20.87 -24.18 -2.30
CA GLN A 536 22.30 -24.08 -1.97
C GLN A 536 22.52 -23.91 -0.46
N VAL A 537 21.74 -23.05 0.20
CA VAL A 537 21.78 -22.92 1.67
C VAL A 537 21.51 -24.26 2.34
N GLN A 538 20.45 -24.97 1.94
CA GLN A 538 20.10 -26.29 2.49
C GLN A 538 21.25 -27.30 2.36
N GLN A 539 22.04 -27.23 1.29
CA GLN A 539 23.14 -28.17 1.00
C GLN A 539 24.47 -27.80 1.67
N GLN A 540 24.59 -26.63 2.31
CA GLN A 540 25.78 -26.28 3.07
C GLN A 540 25.94 -27.24 4.26
N GLN A 541 27.16 -27.72 4.50
CA GLN A 541 27.48 -28.52 5.69
C GLN A 541 27.62 -27.58 6.90
N GLN A 542 27.08 -28.00 8.05
CA GLN A 542 27.14 -27.27 9.32
C GLN A 542 28.57 -27.06 9.81
#